data_AF-A0A1Y3MTT9-F1
#
_entry.id   AF-A0A1Y3MTT9-F1
#
_cell.length_a   1.000
_cell.length_b   1.000
_cell.length_c   1.000
_cell.angle_alpha   90.00
_cell.angle_beta   90.00
_cell.angle_gamma   90.00
#
_symmetry.space_group_name_H-M   'P 1'
#
loop_
_entity.id
_entity.type
_entity.pdbx_description
1 polymer ?
#
loop_
_entity_poly.entity_id
_entity_poly.type
_entity_poly.pdbx_seq_one_letter_code
_entity_poly.pdbx_strand_id
1 'polypeptide(L)'
;MPSIRSAIAILGASAVMAAPMKKRANDAYAQRAIEHYNIITGNGSYQSPYFSPENVPYHSIETLMVEAPDHGHESVSETYSFWVWLEAVNGKLTGDYSGVETAWSYLEKHLIPDSKNQPGMSKYNTSSPATYAPESDDIEDYPAKLEFTNGIVGEDPIAKELSQAYGNWDIFYF
;
A
#
# COMPACT_ATOMS: atom_id res chain seq x y z
N MET A 1 -20.07 18.99 4.42
CA MET A 1 -19.05 18.89 5.48
C MET A 1 -17.87 19.75 5.06
N PRO A 2 -17.40 20.69 5.89
CA PRO A 2 -16.28 21.55 5.53
C PRO A 2 -14.99 20.74 5.51
N SER A 3 -14.21 20.85 4.44
CA SER A 3 -12.93 20.17 4.28
C SER A 3 -11.96 20.57 5.39
N ILE A 4 -11.14 19.62 5.84
CA ILE A 4 -10.05 19.75 6.82
C ILE A 4 -8.98 20.81 6.45
N ARG A 5 -9.15 21.57 5.35
CA ARG A 5 -8.20 22.57 4.85
C ARG A 5 -8.29 23.97 5.49
N SER A 6 -8.88 24.14 6.66
CA SER A 6 -8.98 25.49 7.26
C SER A 6 -8.84 25.49 8.78
N ALA A 7 -7.64 25.20 9.26
CA ALA A 7 -7.14 25.71 10.54
C ALA A 7 -5.64 25.44 10.61
N ILE A 8 -4.83 26.41 10.18
CA ILE A 8 -3.50 26.78 10.72
C ILE A 8 -3.06 27.95 9.84
N ALA A 9 -3.43 29.15 10.28
CA ALA A 9 -2.74 30.37 9.90
C ALA A 9 -2.40 31.05 11.23
N ILE A 10 -1.18 31.59 11.31
CA ILE A 10 -0.54 32.21 12.47
C ILE A 10 0.33 31.23 13.29
N LEU A 11 1.54 30.98 12.80
CA LEU A 11 2.77 30.98 13.59
C LEU A 11 3.97 31.10 12.64
N GLY A 12 4.98 31.84 13.08
CA GLY A 12 5.93 32.57 12.24
C GLY A 12 6.71 31.74 11.22
N ALA A 13 7.07 32.41 10.12
CA ALA A 13 8.07 31.94 9.18
C ALA A 13 9.43 31.79 9.88
N SER A 14 9.66 30.64 10.51
CA SER A 14 11.00 30.12 10.68
C SER A 14 11.32 29.36 9.41
N ALA A 15 12.05 30.01 8.51
CA ALA A 15 12.76 29.30 7.46
C ALA A 15 13.74 28.34 8.15
N VAL A 16 13.31 27.09 8.36
CA VAL A 16 14.24 26.00 8.59
C VAL A 16 15.00 25.90 7.27
N MET A 17 16.12 26.60 7.19
CA MET A 17 17.14 26.31 6.20
C MET A 17 17.51 24.86 6.47
N ALA A 18 16.94 23.92 5.71
CA ALA A 18 17.40 22.55 5.69
C ALA A 18 18.87 22.64 5.32
N ALA A 19 19.75 22.51 6.32
CA ALA A 19 21.16 22.36 6.09
C ALA A 19 21.31 21.25 5.04
N PRO A 20 22.18 21.41 4.03
CA PRO A 20 22.37 20.36 3.03
C PRO A 20 22.63 19.06 3.79
N MET A 21 21.71 18.10 3.67
CA MET A 21 21.80 16.86 4.41
C MET A 21 23.02 16.12 3.90
N LYS A 22 24.12 16.28 4.64
CA LYS A 22 25.32 15.50 4.46
C LYS A 22 24.89 14.04 4.57
N LYS A 23 25.16 13.21 3.55
CA LYS A 23 24.87 11.76 3.59
C LYS A 23 25.21 11.23 4.99
N ARG A 24 24.21 10.68 5.67
CA ARG A 24 24.32 10.30 7.09
C ARG A 24 25.23 9.09 7.26
N ALA A 25 25.32 8.23 6.25
CA ALA A 25 26.23 7.11 6.19
C ALA A 25 27.15 7.22 4.98
N ASN A 26 28.44 6.91 5.15
CA ASN A 26 29.47 7.01 4.11
C ASN A 26 30.40 5.79 4.07
N ASP A 27 29.91 4.64 4.51
CA ASP A 27 30.63 3.37 4.36
C ASP A 27 30.29 2.68 3.02
N ALA A 28 31.02 1.62 2.70
CA ALA A 28 30.85 0.88 1.46
C ALA A 28 29.47 0.22 1.31
N TYR A 29 28.79 -0.13 2.42
CA TYR A 29 27.45 -0.74 2.38
C TYR A 29 26.39 0.33 2.11
N ALA A 30 26.51 1.51 2.71
CA ALA A 30 25.66 2.66 2.42
C ALA A 30 25.77 3.07 0.94
N GLN A 31 26.97 3.05 0.38
CA GLN A 31 27.19 3.35 -1.04
C GLN A 31 26.51 2.31 -1.95
N ARG A 32 26.66 1.01 -1.65
CA ARG A 32 25.98 -0.07 -2.40
C ARG A 32 24.46 0.03 -2.33
N ALA A 33 23.90 0.35 -1.17
CA ALA A 33 22.46 0.53 -1.01
C ALA A 33 21.94 1.70 -1.85
N ILE A 34 22.66 2.83 -1.87
CA ILE A 34 22.29 3.99 -2.69
C ILE A 34 22.45 3.69 -4.18
N GLU A 35 23.49 2.97 -4.59
CA GLU A 35 23.67 2.53 -5.98
C GLU A 35 22.52 1.63 -6.43
N HIS A 36 22.12 0.66 -5.60
CA HIS A 36 21.00 -0.22 -5.89
C HIS A 36 19.67 0.54 -5.95
N TYR A 37 19.43 1.46 -5.01
CA TYR A 37 18.30 2.39 -5.06
C TYR A 37 18.25 3.15 -6.38
N ASN A 38 19.39 3.70 -6.83
CA ASN A 38 19.46 4.45 -8.08
C ASN A 38 19.13 3.57 -9.30
N ILE A 39 19.55 2.31 -9.31
CA ILE A 39 19.23 1.35 -10.37
C ILE A 39 17.73 1.04 -10.38
N ILE A 40 17.15 0.71 -9.22
CA ILE A 40 15.74 0.32 -9.13
C ILE A 40 14.83 1.50 -9.46
N THR A 41 15.06 2.66 -8.86
CA THR A 41 14.16 3.81 -8.94
C THR A 41 14.48 4.76 -10.10
N GLY A 42 15.54 4.51 -10.89
CA GLY A 42 16.03 5.51 -11.84
C GLY A 42 16.44 6.80 -11.12
N ASN A 43 17.17 6.68 -10.00
CA ASN A 43 17.57 7.78 -9.13
C ASN A 43 16.37 8.64 -8.64
N GLY A 44 15.32 7.96 -8.16
CA GLY A 44 14.09 8.57 -7.63
C GLY A 44 13.12 9.14 -8.67
N SER A 45 13.38 8.96 -9.97
CA SER A 45 12.47 9.39 -11.03
C SER A 45 11.35 8.37 -11.33
N TYR A 46 11.53 7.14 -10.85
CA TYR A 46 10.75 5.95 -11.17
C TYR A 46 10.70 5.64 -12.68
N GLN A 47 11.59 6.26 -13.46
CA GLN A 47 11.80 5.96 -14.87
C GLN A 47 12.86 4.87 -14.98
N SER A 48 12.46 3.64 -14.69
CA SER A 48 13.29 2.45 -14.82
C SER A 48 12.44 1.28 -15.33
N PRO A 49 13.06 0.18 -15.80
CA PRO A 49 12.33 -1.02 -16.20
C PRO A 49 11.52 -1.69 -15.07
N TYR A 50 11.73 -1.31 -13.80
CA TYR A 50 11.01 -1.86 -12.64
C TYR A 50 9.62 -1.23 -12.45
N PHE A 51 9.31 -0.13 -13.13
CA PHE A 51 8.06 0.59 -12.96
C PHE A 51 7.29 0.68 -14.28
N SER A 52 5.96 0.65 -14.17
CA SER A 52 5.05 0.91 -15.28
C SER A 52 5.04 2.39 -15.68
N PRO A 53 4.44 2.75 -16.84
CA PRO A 53 4.21 4.15 -17.20
C PRO A 53 3.36 4.95 -16.21
N GLU A 54 2.61 4.26 -15.35
CA GLU A 54 1.82 4.87 -14.27
C GLU A 54 2.57 4.88 -12.93
N ASN A 55 3.87 4.58 -12.91
CA ASN A 55 4.71 4.40 -11.71
C ASN A 55 4.17 3.36 -10.72
N VAL A 56 3.62 2.26 -11.25
CA VAL A 56 3.32 1.05 -10.48
C VAL A 56 4.56 0.15 -10.54
N PRO A 57 5.13 -0.30 -9.40
CA PRO A 57 6.26 -1.22 -9.45
C PRO A 57 5.78 -2.60 -9.93
N TYR A 58 6.44 -3.15 -10.95
CA TYR A 58 6.18 -4.52 -11.38
C TYR A 58 6.74 -5.52 -10.39
N HIS A 59 6.19 -6.73 -10.39
CA HIS A 59 6.77 -7.84 -9.65
C HIS A 59 8.18 -8.17 -10.18
N SER A 60 8.38 -8.16 -11.50
CA SER A 60 9.69 -8.34 -12.14
C SER A 60 9.85 -7.51 -13.41
N ILE A 61 11.10 -7.28 -13.84
CA ILE A 61 11.39 -6.68 -15.15
C ILE A 61 10.93 -7.63 -16.26
N GLU A 62 11.27 -8.91 -16.12
CA GLU A 62 10.91 -9.98 -17.05
C GLU A 62 9.40 -10.24 -17.01
N THR A 63 8.78 -10.42 -18.17
CA THR A 63 7.32 -10.68 -18.27
C THR A 63 6.96 -12.15 -18.13
N LEU A 64 7.82 -13.06 -18.60
CA LEU A 64 7.63 -14.50 -18.48
C LEU A 64 8.10 -14.95 -17.09
N MET A 65 7.19 -14.85 -16.14
CA MET A 65 7.38 -15.21 -14.74
C MET A 65 6.03 -15.70 -14.19
N VAL A 66 6.03 -16.89 -13.59
CA VAL A 66 4.86 -17.51 -12.98
C VAL A 66 5.29 -18.09 -11.63
N GLU A 67 4.81 -17.47 -10.55
CA GLU A 67 5.00 -17.94 -9.17
C GLU A 67 3.73 -17.70 -8.35
N ALA A 68 3.68 -16.63 -7.54
CA ALA A 68 2.45 -16.18 -6.92
C ALA A 68 1.60 -15.35 -7.91
N PRO A 69 2.12 -14.24 -8.48
CA PRO A 69 1.58 -13.69 -9.72
C PRO A 69 1.84 -14.62 -10.91
N ASP A 70 0.97 -14.55 -11.92
CA ASP A 70 1.07 -15.37 -13.13
C ASP A 70 1.66 -14.62 -14.34
N HIS A 71 2.00 -13.34 -14.15
CA HIS A 71 2.70 -12.53 -15.14
C HIS A 71 3.64 -11.50 -14.49
N GLY A 72 4.82 -11.31 -15.08
CA GLY A 72 5.89 -10.43 -14.58
C GLY A 72 5.50 -8.99 -14.25
N HIS A 73 4.60 -8.44 -15.07
CA HIS A 73 4.14 -7.06 -14.96
C HIS A 73 2.84 -6.91 -14.17
N GLU A 74 2.42 -7.95 -13.46
CA GLU A 74 1.52 -7.78 -12.33
C GLU A 74 2.26 -7.07 -11.18
N SER A 75 1.49 -6.60 -10.21
CA SER A 75 2.02 -6.04 -8.97
C SER A 75 1.24 -6.62 -7.81
N VAL A 76 1.85 -6.64 -6.63
CA VAL A 76 1.26 -7.16 -5.40
C VAL A 76 1.51 -6.17 -4.27
N SER A 77 0.72 -6.27 -3.21
CA SER A 77 0.92 -5.43 -2.02
C SER A 77 2.31 -5.57 -1.40
N GLU A 78 2.88 -6.77 -1.50
CA GLU A 78 4.27 -7.02 -1.14
C GLU A 78 5.22 -6.06 -1.87
N THR A 79 5.13 -5.93 -3.20
CA THR A 79 5.98 -5.06 -4.02
C THR A 79 5.88 -3.59 -3.59
N TYR A 80 4.65 -3.12 -3.31
CA TYR A 80 4.45 -1.76 -2.79
C TYR A 80 5.07 -1.57 -1.40
N SER A 81 4.93 -2.53 -0.50
CA SER A 81 5.53 -2.47 0.83
C SER A 81 7.07 -2.45 0.77
N PHE A 82 7.67 -3.21 -0.17
CA PHE A 82 9.10 -3.18 -0.44
C PHE A 82 9.56 -1.86 -1.06
N TRP A 83 8.75 -1.22 -1.90
CA TRP A 83 9.05 0.12 -2.41
C TRP A 83 9.06 1.15 -1.29
N VAL A 84 8.04 1.18 -0.42
CA VAL A 84 8.02 2.06 0.76
C VAL A 84 9.25 1.81 1.65
N TRP A 85 9.64 0.55 1.84
CA TRP A 85 10.82 0.22 2.63
C TRP A 85 12.12 0.69 1.96
N LEU A 86 12.26 0.52 0.65
CA LEU A 86 13.40 1.00 -0.14
C LEU A 86 13.56 2.51 0.00
N GLU A 87 12.47 3.27 -0.07
CA GLU A 87 12.47 4.72 0.13
C GLU A 87 12.84 5.10 1.57
N ALA A 88 12.35 4.36 2.57
CA ALA A 88 12.70 4.59 3.96
C ALA A 88 14.19 4.33 4.25
N VAL A 89 14.77 3.30 3.63
CA VAL A 89 16.22 3.02 3.69
C VAL A 89 17.00 4.15 3.02
N ASN A 90 16.60 4.58 1.82
CA ASN A 90 17.24 5.72 1.15
C ASN A 90 17.18 6.98 2.02
N GLY A 91 16.00 7.32 2.55
CA GLY A 91 15.84 8.47 3.45
C GLY A 91 16.63 8.36 4.75
N LYS A 92 16.84 7.16 5.29
CA LYS A 92 17.74 6.96 6.42
C LYS A 92 19.20 7.31 6.07
N LEU A 93 19.65 6.94 4.87
CA LEU A 93 21.04 7.12 4.42
C LEU A 93 21.34 8.53 3.90
N THR A 94 20.40 9.15 3.20
CA THR A 94 20.55 10.47 2.57
C THR A 94 19.98 11.59 3.44
N GLY A 95 18.97 11.27 4.26
CA GLY A 95 18.15 12.20 5.01
C GLY A 95 16.88 12.65 4.27
N ASP A 96 16.74 12.34 2.97
CA ASP A 96 15.60 12.74 2.15
C ASP A 96 14.49 11.67 2.20
N TYR A 97 13.37 12.02 2.81
CA TYR A 97 12.20 11.14 2.96
C TYR A 97 11.07 11.42 1.95
N SER A 98 11.28 12.33 0.99
CA SER A 98 10.25 12.66 -0.01
C SER A 98 9.82 11.45 -0.86
N GLY A 99 10.72 10.50 -1.07
CA GLY A 99 10.41 9.24 -1.73
C GLY A 99 9.41 8.37 -0.96
N VAL A 100 9.43 8.40 0.38
CA VAL A 100 8.46 7.65 1.22
C VAL A 100 7.06 8.20 1.01
N GLU A 101 6.90 9.52 1.03
CA GLU A 101 5.63 10.19 0.75
C GLU A 101 5.14 9.86 -0.66
N THR A 102 6.05 9.80 -1.63
CA THR A 102 5.73 9.45 -3.02
C THR A 102 5.24 7.99 -3.12
N ALA A 103 6.02 7.02 -2.63
CA ALA A 103 5.64 5.61 -2.65
C ALA A 103 4.31 5.35 -1.94
N TRP A 104 4.08 5.99 -0.79
CA TRP A 104 2.82 5.90 -0.06
C TRP A 104 1.64 6.46 -0.87
N SER A 105 1.81 7.60 -1.54
CA SER A 105 0.75 8.17 -2.37
C SER A 105 0.36 7.28 -3.56
N TYR A 106 1.32 6.57 -4.16
CA TYR A 106 1.05 5.60 -5.22
C TYR A 106 0.42 4.32 -4.70
N LEU A 107 0.83 3.85 -3.51
CA LEU A 107 0.19 2.75 -2.82
C LEU A 107 -1.30 3.05 -2.55
N GLU A 108 -1.60 4.20 -1.93
CA GLU A 108 -2.98 4.63 -1.68
C GLU A 108 -3.80 4.75 -2.97
N LYS A 109 -3.19 5.27 -4.04
CA LYS A 109 -3.89 5.50 -5.31
C LYS A 109 -4.21 4.20 -6.07
N HIS A 110 -3.31 3.24 -6.06
CA HIS A 110 -3.37 2.08 -6.96
C HIS A 110 -3.77 0.78 -6.28
N LEU A 111 -3.55 0.64 -4.98
CA LEU A 111 -3.74 -0.61 -4.26
C LEU A 111 -4.89 -0.56 -3.25
N ILE A 112 -5.09 0.58 -2.59
CA ILE A 112 -6.18 0.75 -1.63
C ILE A 112 -7.46 1.17 -2.38
N PRO A 113 -8.55 0.38 -2.34
CA PRO A 113 -9.77 0.76 -3.03
C PRO A 113 -10.36 2.05 -2.46
N ASP A 114 -10.66 3.03 -3.31
CA ASP A 114 -11.46 4.19 -2.89
C ASP A 114 -12.93 3.80 -2.69
N SER A 115 -13.75 4.71 -2.14
CA SER A 115 -15.18 4.46 -1.88
C SER A 115 -15.98 4.03 -3.14
N LYS A 116 -15.49 4.34 -4.35
CA LYS A 116 -16.14 3.93 -5.60
C LYS A 116 -15.85 2.47 -5.94
N ASN A 117 -14.67 1.98 -5.55
CA ASN A 117 -14.24 0.61 -5.78
C ASN A 117 -14.65 -0.36 -4.65
N GLN A 118 -15.17 0.14 -3.52
CA GLN A 118 -15.80 -0.66 -2.46
C GLN A 118 -17.22 -0.15 -2.12
N PRO A 119 -18.15 -0.11 -3.08
CA PRO A 119 -19.48 0.42 -2.84
C PRO A 119 -20.30 -0.49 -1.91
N GLY A 120 -21.03 0.11 -0.98
CA GLY A 120 -22.00 -0.61 -0.14
C GLY A 120 -21.46 -1.10 1.20
N MET A 121 -20.22 -0.79 1.56
CA MET A 121 -19.64 -1.12 2.87
C MET A 121 -20.48 -0.63 4.06
N SER A 122 -21.24 0.46 3.90
CA SER A 122 -22.17 0.97 4.91
C SER A 122 -23.34 0.03 5.25
N LYS A 123 -23.55 -1.04 4.48
CA LYS A 123 -24.57 -2.07 4.74
C LYS A 123 -24.04 -3.24 5.56
N TYR A 124 -22.75 -3.25 5.90
CA TYR A 124 -22.13 -4.33 6.65
C TYR A 124 -22.81 -4.54 8.01
N ASN A 125 -23.04 -5.80 8.38
CA ASN A 125 -23.65 -6.19 9.65
C ASN A 125 -22.62 -6.97 10.48
N THR A 126 -22.11 -6.36 11.55
CA THR A 126 -21.06 -6.98 12.38
C THR A 126 -21.50 -8.27 13.05
N SER A 127 -22.80 -8.45 13.31
CA SER A 127 -23.34 -9.69 13.90
C SER A 127 -23.62 -10.78 12.86
N SER A 128 -23.40 -10.50 11.57
CA SER A 128 -23.53 -11.44 10.46
C SER A 128 -22.50 -11.08 9.36
N PRO A 129 -21.20 -11.23 9.64
CA PRO A 129 -20.14 -10.68 8.81
C PRO A 129 -20.00 -11.36 7.44
N ALA A 130 -20.38 -12.64 7.33
CA ALA A 130 -20.34 -13.41 6.09
C ALA A 130 -21.37 -14.56 6.13
N THR A 131 -21.49 -15.29 5.01
CA THR A 131 -22.16 -16.61 4.96
C THR A 131 -21.09 -17.65 4.70
N TYR A 132 -21.06 -18.71 5.51
CA TYR A 132 -20.08 -19.79 5.38
C TYR A 132 -20.21 -20.52 4.03
N ALA A 133 -19.08 -20.85 3.42
CA ALA A 133 -18.94 -21.84 2.37
C ALA A 133 -17.70 -22.69 2.67
N PRO A 134 -17.74 -24.02 2.50
CA PRO A 134 -16.59 -24.87 2.74
C PRO A 134 -15.51 -24.65 1.67
N GLU A 135 -14.26 -24.75 2.09
CA GLU A 135 -13.12 -24.94 1.17
C GLU A 135 -13.04 -26.41 0.74
N SER A 136 -12.41 -26.67 -0.41
CA SER A 136 -12.09 -28.03 -0.88
C SER A 136 -10.64 -28.11 -1.32
N ASP A 137 -10.04 -29.30 -1.16
CA ASP A 137 -8.71 -29.65 -1.68
C ASP A 137 -8.74 -29.87 -3.21
N ASP A 138 -9.92 -30.01 -3.83
CA ASP A 138 -10.10 -30.18 -5.27
C ASP A 138 -10.82 -28.98 -5.91
N ILE A 139 -10.28 -28.51 -7.03
CA ILE A 139 -10.86 -27.40 -7.80
C ILE A 139 -12.19 -27.79 -8.45
N GLU A 140 -12.42 -29.09 -8.73
CA GLU A 140 -13.67 -29.57 -9.35
C GLU A 140 -14.89 -29.44 -8.43
N ASP A 141 -14.68 -29.26 -7.13
CA ASP A 141 -15.74 -29.06 -6.14
C ASP A 141 -16.27 -27.61 -6.11
N TYR A 142 -15.61 -26.68 -6.82
CA TYR A 142 -16.06 -25.30 -6.93
C TYR A 142 -17.06 -25.12 -8.08
N PRO A 143 -18.11 -24.29 -7.91
CA PRO A 143 -18.32 -23.36 -6.79
C PRO A 143 -18.90 -24.02 -5.54
N ALA A 144 -18.29 -23.71 -4.39
CA ALA A 144 -18.79 -24.11 -3.08
C ALA A 144 -20.17 -23.52 -2.79
N LYS A 145 -21.05 -24.30 -2.14
CA LYS A 145 -22.40 -23.87 -1.78
C LYS A 145 -22.39 -23.05 -0.49
N LEU A 146 -23.11 -21.93 -0.49
CA LEU A 146 -23.35 -21.13 0.70
C LEU A 146 -24.28 -21.86 1.68
N GLU A 147 -23.89 -21.94 2.95
CA GLU A 147 -24.66 -22.56 4.03
C GLU A 147 -25.32 -21.51 4.93
N PHE A 148 -26.59 -21.22 4.68
CA PHE A 148 -27.33 -20.18 5.41
C PHE A 148 -27.88 -20.61 6.77
N THR A 149 -28.09 -21.92 6.99
CA THR A 149 -28.77 -22.43 8.19
C THR A 149 -27.81 -23.07 9.19
N ASN A 150 -26.83 -23.84 8.69
CA ASN A 150 -25.93 -24.65 9.52
C ASN A 150 -24.50 -24.10 9.59
N GLY A 151 -24.18 -23.11 8.76
CA GLY A 151 -22.90 -22.42 8.80
C GLY A 151 -22.76 -21.61 10.09
N ILE A 152 -21.71 -21.90 10.88
CA ILE A 152 -21.43 -21.15 12.11
C ILE A 152 -20.58 -19.93 11.75
N VAL A 153 -21.09 -18.74 12.05
CA VAL A 153 -20.39 -17.46 11.84
C VAL A 153 -20.40 -16.68 13.15
N GLY A 154 -19.27 -16.07 13.50
CA GLY A 154 -19.13 -15.23 14.71
C GLY A 154 -19.57 -13.78 14.49
N GLU A 155 -19.43 -12.96 15.54
CA GLU A 155 -19.53 -11.50 15.43
C GLU A 155 -18.15 -10.90 15.14
N ASP A 156 -18.10 -9.90 14.27
CA ASP A 156 -16.93 -9.04 14.05
C ASP A 156 -16.85 -7.96 15.14
N PRO A 157 -15.85 -8.00 16.03
CA PRO A 157 -15.79 -7.09 17.16
C PRO A 157 -15.17 -5.72 16.82
N ILE A 158 -14.54 -5.52 15.65
CA ILE A 158 -13.72 -4.33 15.36
C ILE A 158 -14.35 -3.38 14.34
N ALA A 159 -15.21 -3.84 13.43
CA ALA A 159 -15.72 -2.99 12.36
C ALA A 159 -16.48 -1.73 12.84
N LYS A 160 -17.24 -1.84 13.95
CA LYS A 160 -17.92 -0.68 14.55
C LYS A 160 -16.93 0.35 15.10
N GLU A 161 -15.88 -0.11 15.78
CA GLU A 161 -14.84 0.76 16.33
C GLU A 161 -14.08 1.47 15.21
N LEU A 162 -13.66 0.73 14.19
CA LEU A 162 -12.98 1.30 13.01
C LEU A 162 -13.87 2.33 12.32
N SER A 163 -15.15 2.01 12.09
CA SER A 163 -16.06 2.96 11.44
C SER A 163 -16.26 4.25 12.25
N GLN A 164 -16.32 4.14 13.58
CA GLN A 164 -16.40 5.31 14.47
C GLN A 164 -15.11 6.14 14.45
N ALA A 165 -13.94 5.50 14.42
CA ALA A 165 -12.65 6.18 14.42
C ALA A 165 -12.41 6.95 13.11
N TYR A 166 -12.79 6.38 11.96
CA TYR A 166 -12.48 6.93 10.64
C TYR A 166 -13.67 7.58 9.91
N GLY A 167 -14.87 7.54 10.50
CA GLY A 167 -16.06 8.25 10.02
C GLY A 167 -16.67 7.70 8.73
N ASN A 168 -16.31 6.49 8.33
CA ASN A 168 -16.83 5.80 7.15
C ASN A 168 -16.77 4.28 7.36
N TRP A 169 -17.30 3.48 6.42
CA TRP A 169 -17.27 2.01 6.50
C TRP A 169 -16.26 1.38 5.53
N ASP A 170 -15.54 2.21 4.78
CA ASP A 170 -14.56 1.74 3.82
C ASP A 170 -13.36 1.15 4.57
N ILE A 171 -12.79 0.09 4.01
CA ILE A 171 -11.62 -0.58 4.57
C ILE A 171 -10.38 0.07 3.96
N PHE A 172 -9.47 0.55 4.81
CA PHE A 172 -8.15 1.01 4.42
C PHE A 172 -7.13 -0.11 4.68
N TYR A 173 -6.66 -0.75 3.61
CA TYR A 173 -5.76 -1.91 3.65
C TYR A 173 -4.82 -1.91 2.46
N PHE A 174 -3.63 -2.48 2.65
CA PHE A 174 -2.69 -2.82 1.59
C PHE A 174 -1.97 -4.11 1.97
#